data_AF-A0A447S4T6-F1
#
_entry.id   AF-A0A447S4T6-F1
#
_cell.length_a   1.000
_cell.length_b   1.000
_cell.length_c   1.000
_cell.angle_alpha   90.00
_cell.angle_beta   90.00
_cell.angle_gamma   90.00
#
_symmetry.space_group_name_H-M   'P 1'
#
loop_
_entity.id
_entity.type
_entity.pdbx_description
1 polymer ?
#
loop_
_entity_poly.entity_id
_entity_poly.type
_entity_poly.pdbx_seq_one_letter_code
_entity_poly.pdbx_strand_id
1 'polypeptide(L)'
;MNLRQRVNWQQCVDVAVTAAINVVGAEKVDGNVAQMMISEDFGAFLQKIPGCFIFLGNGDSSDAQGNTPLHNACYDFNDEILLTGAEYFAEVVRTRLPQE
;
A
#
# COMPACT_ATOMS: atom_id res chain seq x y z
N MET A 1 16.39 -12.55 -16.64
CA MET A 1 15.08 -11.90 -16.37
C MET A 1 15.34 -10.39 -16.34
N ASN A 2 14.70 -9.61 -17.21
CA ASN A 2 14.92 -8.16 -17.28
C ASN A 2 13.93 -7.47 -16.33
N LEU A 3 14.22 -7.49 -15.02
CA LEU A 3 13.36 -6.89 -14.00
C LEU A 3 13.51 -5.37 -14.09
N ARG A 4 12.54 -4.70 -14.70
CA ARG A 4 12.46 -3.24 -14.73
C ARG A 4 11.79 -2.73 -13.45
N GLN A 5 12.12 -1.50 -13.09
CA GLN A 5 11.65 -0.83 -11.88
C GLN A 5 10.11 -0.81 -11.79
N ARG A 6 9.59 -0.96 -10.57
CA ARG A 6 8.19 -0.76 -10.24
C ARG A 6 7.86 0.73 -10.36
N VAL A 7 6.96 1.09 -11.28
CA VAL A 7 6.48 2.47 -11.46
C VAL A 7 4.96 2.46 -11.35
N ASN A 8 4.43 3.17 -10.36
CA ASN A 8 2.99 3.36 -10.20
C ASN A 8 2.47 4.33 -11.28
N TRP A 9 1.27 4.07 -11.79
CA TRP A 9 0.61 4.95 -12.76
C TRP A 9 -0.10 6.08 -12.02
N GLN A 10 0.15 7.34 -12.39
CA GLN A 10 -0.34 8.50 -11.64
C GLN A 10 -1.86 8.46 -11.42
N GLN A 11 -2.65 8.14 -12.44
CA GLN A 11 -4.11 8.03 -12.30
C GLN A 11 -4.57 6.96 -11.30
N CYS A 12 -3.74 5.95 -11.05
CA CYS A 12 -3.99 4.93 -10.04
C CYS A 12 -3.48 5.34 -8.66
N VAL A 13 -2.43 6.17 -8.59
CA VAL A 13 -1.95 6.79 -7.35
C VAL A 13 -3.04 7.70 -6.78
N ASP A 14 -3.66 8.55 -7.61
CA ASP A 14 -4.68 9.49 -7.15
C ASP A 14 -5.86 8.75 -6.49
N VAL A 15 -6.34 7.68 -7.14
CA VAL A 15 -7.38 6.79 -6.59
C VAL A 15 -6.94 6.13 -5.28
N ALA A 16 -5.72 5.61 -5.24
CA ALA A 16 -5.18 4.95 -4.06
C ALA A 16 -5.08 5.93 -2.88
N VAL A 17 -4.64 7.16 -3.12
CA VAL A 17 -4.56 8.21 -2.10
C VAL A 17 -5.95 8.61 -1.62
N THR A 18 -6.90 8.84 -2.52
CA THR A 18 -8.30 9.14 -2.14
C THR A 18 -8.89 8.04 -1.26
N ALA A 19 -8.77 6.77 -1.67
CA ALA A 19 -9.28 5.65 -0.89
C ALA A 19 -8.62 5.55 0.50
N ALA A 20 -7.30 5.74 0.57
CA ALA A 20 -6.60 5.75 1.86
C ALA A 20 -7.08 6.89 2.76
N ILE A 21 -7.23 8.11 2.22
CA ILE A 21 -7.72 9.28 2.98
C ILE A 21 -9.12 9.01 3.56
N ASN A 22 -10.01 8.42 2.76
CA ASN A 22 -11.37 8.09 3.21
C ASN A 22 -11.40 7.08 4.37
N VAL A 23 -10.41 6.18 4.44
CA VAL A 23 -10.36 5.10 5.44
C VAL A 23 -9.63 5.55 6.71
N VAL A 24 -8.45 6.17 6.57
CA VAL A 24 -7.57 6.46 7.72
C VAL A 24 -7.44 7.94 8.07
N GLY A 25 -8.00 8.86 7.27
CA GLY A 25 -7.83 10.30 7.41
C GLY A 25 -6.59 10.82 6.68
N ALA A 26 -6.64 12.09 6.24
CA ALA A 26 -5.58 12.69 5.43
C ALA A 26 -4.24 12.83 6.16
N GLU A 27 -4.27 12.98 7.47
CA GLU A 27 -3.09 13.09 8.33
C GLU A 27 -2.28 11.80 8.44
N LYS A 28 -2.87 10.65 8.07
CA LYS A 28 -2.22 9.33 8.11
C LYS A 28 -1.80 8.80 6.73
N VAL A 29 -1.85 9.65 5.70
CA VAL A 29 -1.54 9.27 4.32
C VAL A 29 -0.38 10.09 3.80
N ASP A 30 0.70 9.41 3.40
CA ASP A 30 1.77 9.98 2.59
C ASP A 30 1.66 9.43 1.16
N GLY A 31 1.10 10.24 0.26
CA GLY A 31 1.00 9.91 -1.16
C GLY A 31 2.32 10.00 -1.93
N ASN A 32 3.40 10.46 -1.29
CA ASN A 32 4.68 10.72 -1.93
C ASN A 32 5.85 10.11 -1.14
N VAL A 33 5.61 8.92 -0.58
CA VAL A 33 6.59 8.15 0.18
C VAL A 33 7.87 7.91 -0.62
N ALA A 34 9.00 7.86 0.09
CA ALA A 34 10.30 7.59 -0.50
C ALA A 34 10.33 6.27 -1.29
N GLN A 35 11.11 6.25 -2.37
CA GLN A 35 11.36 5.04 -3.14
C GLN A 35 12.14 4.02 -2.30
N MET A 36 11.72 2.76 -2.37
CA MET A 36 12.33 1.66 -1.63
C MET A 36 13.05 0.71 -2.58
N MET A 37 14.24 0.26 -2.19
CA MET A 37 15.04 -0.75 -2.93
C MET A 37 14.60 -2.20 -2.64
N ILE A 38 13.33 -2.40 -2.27
CA ILE A 38 12.77 -3.73 -2.06
C ILE A 38 12.59 -4.43 -3.41
N SER A 39 12.85 -5.74 -3.44
CA SER A 39 12.57 -6.57 -4.61
C SER A 39 11.12 -7.03 -4.55
N GLU A 40 10.34 -6.74 -5.58
CA GLU A 40 8.91 -7.04 -5.67
C GLU A 40 8.56 -7.34 -7.13
N ASP A 41 7.88 -8.46 -7.39
CA ASP A 41 7.55 -8.89 -8.75
C ASP A 41 6.29 -8.20 -9.31
N PHE A 42 5.51 -7.52 -8.46
CA PHE A 42 4.37 -6.71 -8.87
C PHE A 42 4.72 -5.64 -9.93
N GLY A 43 5.99 -5.21 -9.98
CA GLY A 43 6.51 -4.35 -11.04
C GLY A 43 6.34 -4.92 -12.46
N ALA A 44 6.25 -6.24 -12.62
CA ALA A 44 5.95 -6.88 -13.89
C ALA A 44 4.50 -6.64 -14.34
N PHE A 45 3.53 -6.61 -13.42
CA PHE A 45 2.13 -6.29 -13.72
C PHE A 45 1.98 -4.82 -14.13
N LEU A 46 2.66 -3.92 -13.41
CA LEU A 46 2.60 -2.47 -13.68
C LEU A 46 3.17 -2.07 -15.04
N GLN A 47 3.97 -2.93 -15.67
CA GLN A 47 4.42 -2.72 -17.06
C GLN A 47 3.33 -2.99 -18.09
N LYS A 48 2.24 -3.66 -17.71
CA LYS A 48 1.20 -4.13 -18.62
C LYS A 48 -0.14 -3.45 -18.39
N ILE A 49 -0.52 -3.28 -17.13
CA ILE A 49 -1.82 -2.76 -16.73
C ILE A 49 -1.63 -1.57 -15.79
N PRO A 50 -2.36 -0.46 -15.97
CA PRO A 50 -2.36 0.63 -15.02
C PRO A 50 -2.71 0.16 -13.61
N GLY A 51 -1.82 0.44 -12.67
CA GLY A 51 -1.97 0.04 -11.27
C GLY A 51 -1.13 0.89 -10.34
N CYS A 52 -1.38 0.70 -9.05
CA CYS A 52 -0.65 1.33 -7.97
C CYS A 52 -0.34 0.28 -6.92
N PHE A 53 0.92 0.19 -6.51
CA PHE A 53 1.36 -0.58 -5.36
C PHE A 53 1.60 0.38 -4.21
N ILE A 54 1.01 0.07 -3.06
CA ILE A 54 1.00 0.90 -1.86
C ILE A 54 1.66 0.15 -0.69
N PHE A 55 2.06 0.91 0.33
CA PHE A 55 2.47 0.37 1.61
C PHE A 55 1.39 0.65 2.64
N LEU A 56 1.11 -0.34 3.49
CA LEU A 56 0.27 -0.19 4.67
C LEU A 56 1.21 -0.17 5.89
N GLY A 57 1.06 0.85 6.74
CA GLY A 57 1.82 0.92 7.99
C GLY A 57 1.46 -0.26 8.90
N ASN A 58 2.49 -0.98 9.37
CA ASN A 58 2.32 -2.18 10.21
C ASN A 58 2.67 -1.93 11.68
N GLY A 59 3.25 -0.78 12.01
CA GLY A 59 3.67 -0.41 13.36
C GLY A 59 4.60 0.81 13.29
N ASP A 60 4.82 1.46 14.42
CA ASP A 60 5.76 2.57 14.54
C ASP A 60 6.83 2.30 15.61
N SER A 61 7.72 3.26 15.86
CA SER A 61 8.79 3.11 16.84
C SER A 61 8.32 3.01 18.29
N SER A 62 7.05 3.30 18.57
CA SER A 62 6.45 3.19 19.91
C SER A 62 5.88 1.80 20.20
N ASP A 63 5.72 0.95 19.18
CA ASP A 63 5.27 -0.43 19.30
C ASP A 63 6.39 -1.43 19.00
N ALA A 64 6.47 -2.50 19.80
CA ALA A 64 7.36 -3.62 19.53
C ALA A 64 6.80 -4.52 18.42
N GLN A 65 5.48 -4.61 18.30
CA GLN A 65 4.80 -5.39 17.28
C GLN A 65 4.75 -4.61 15.95
N GLY A 66 5.02 -5.31 14.85
CA GLY A 66 4.94 -4.74 13.50
C GLY A 66 6.02 -3.73 13.08
N ASN A 67 6.87 -3.25 14.01
CA ASN A 67 8.07 -2.44 13.73
C ASN A 67 9.32 -3.29 13.44
N THR A 68 9.25 -4.61 13.64
CA THR A 68 10.32 -5.51 13.23
C THR A 68 10.38 -5.59 11.68
N PRO A 69 11.56 -5.43 11.03
CA PRO A 69 11.65 -5.47 9.57
C PRO A 69 11.19 -6.80 8.97
N LEU A 70 10.61 -6.73 7.77
CA LEU A 70 10.31 -7.91 6.95
C LEU A 70 11.58 -8.77 6.77
N HIS A 71 11.41 -10.08 6.70
CA HIS A 71 12.48 -11.11 6.65
C HIS A 71 13.27 -11.34 7.95
N ASN A 72 12.95 -10.64 9.03
CA ASN A 72 13.48 -10.99 10.35
C ASN A 72 12.78 -12.24 10.92
N ALA A 73 13.51 -13.13 11.60
CA ALA A 73 12.94 -14.35 12.21
C ALA A 73 11.97 -14.06 13.37
N CYS A 74 12.10 -12.89 13.99
CA CYS A 74 11.20 -12.40 15.03
C CYS A 74 10.11 -11.48 14.47
N TYR A 75 9.91 -11.45 13.14
CA TYR A 75 8.83 -10.68 12.55
C TYR A 75 7.48 -11.14 13.11
N ASP A 76 6.75 -10.19 13.67
CA ASP A 76 5.40 -10.37 14.18
C ASP A 76 4.49 -9.32 13.55
N PHE A 77 3.46 -9.80 12.86
CA PHE A 77 2.53 -8.97 12.10
C PHE A 77 1.55 -8.30 13.06
N ASN A 78 1.12 -7.07 12.76
CA ASN A 78 0.13 -6.37 13.58
C ASN A 78 -1.28 -6.70 13.09
N ASP A 79 -1.97 -7.66 13.73
CA ASP A 79 -3.32 -8.09 13.35
C ASP A 79 -4.36 -6.96 13.36
N GLU A 80 -4.16 -5.89 14.15
CA GLU A 80 -5.08 -4.76 14.22
C GLU A 80 -5.19 -3.98 12.89
N ILE A 81 -4.21 -4.12 11.98
CA ILE A 81 -4.25 -3.45 10.67
C ILE A 81 -5.05 -4.21 9.62
N LEU A 82 -5.47 -5.46 9.90
CA LEU A 82 -6.18 -6.30 8.93
C LEU A 82 -7.47 -5.63 8.45
N LEU A 83 -8.24 -5.06 9.38
CA LEU A 83 -9.49 -4.38 9.05
C LEU A 83 -9.22 -3.13 8.20
N THR A 84 -8.24 -2.32 8.58
CA THR A 84 -7.81 -1.14 7.81
C THR A 84 -7.43 -1.51 6.37
N GLY A 85 -6.66 -2.58 6.18
CA GLY A 85 -6.28 -3.06 4.85
C GLY A 85 -7.48 -3.55 4.02
N ALA A 86 -8.41 -4.26 4.65
CA ALA A 86 -9.63 -4.72 3.99
C ALA A 86 -10.54 -3.55 3.57
N GLU A 87 -10.72 -2.57 4.46
CA GLU A 87 -11.48 -1.35 4.20
C GLU A 87 -10.84 -0.52 3.08
N TYR A 88 -9.51 -0.41 3.05
CA TYR A 88 -8.78 0.22 1.96
C TYR A 88 -9.12 -0.38 0.60
N PHE A 89 -9.05 -1.72 0.46
CA PHE A 89 -9.40 -2.36 -0.81
C PHE A 89 -10.88 -2.20 -1.16
N ALA A 90 -11.78 -2.28 -0.19
CA ALA A 90 -13.20 -2.02 -0.40
C ALA A 90 -13.44 -0.59 -0.91
N GLU A 91 -12.74 0.39 -0.33
CA GLU A 91 -12.86 1.79 -0.69
C GLU A 91 -12.25 2.09 -2.06
N VAL A 92 -11.15 1.43 -2.45
CA VAL A 92 -10.63 1.48 -3.83
C VAL A 92 -11.69 1.03 -4.83
N VAL A 93 -12.41 -0.05 -4.53
CA VAL A 93 -13.50 -0.54 -5.39
C VAL A 93 -14.63 0.48 -5.48
N ARG A 94 -15.11 1.01 -4.35
CA ARG A 94 -16.16 2.05 -4.30
C ARG A 94 -15.78 3.34 -5.01
N THR A 95 -14.50 3.72 -4.96
CA THR A 95 -14.00 4.93 -5.60
C THR A 95 -13.94 4.78 -7.13
N ARG A 96 -13.71 3.54 -7.63
CA ARG A 96 -13.46 3.28 -9.06
C ARG A 96 -14.67 2.79 -9.83
N LEU A 97 -15.61 2.13 -9.15
CA LEU A 97 -16.78 1.56 -9.79
C LEU A 97 -18.01 2.42 -9.51
N PRO A 98 -19.00 2.43 -10.43
CA PRO A 98 -20.29 3.07 -10.17
C PRO A 98 -20.94 2.49 -8.91
N GLN A 99 -21.58 3.35 -8.13
CA GLN A 99 -22.48 2.91 -7.06
C GLN A 99 -23.88 2.70 -7.66
N GLU A 100 -24.48 1.55 -7.36
CA GLU A 100 -25.87 1.25 -7.69
C GLU A 100 -26.85 1.98 -6.77
#